data_AF-A0A7G9QKM1-F1
#
_entry.id   AF-A0A7G9QKM1-F1
#
_cell.length_a   1.000
_cell.length_b   1.000
_cell.length_c   1.000
_cell.angle_alpha   90.00
_cell.angle_beta   90.00
_cell.angle_gamma   90.00
#
_symmetry.space_group_name_H-M   'P 1'
#
loop_
_entity.id
_entity.type
_entity.pdbx_description
1 polymer ?
#
loop_
_entity_poly.entity_id
_entity_poly.type
_entity_poly.pdbx_seq_one_letter_code
_entity_poly.pdbx_strand_id
1 'polypeptide(L)'
;MEPLPITYITDVESKKRQEWFDKYKLPVLNDLRLRQEKEVEEKRLDFTDIKTAIDFFNPLIKNLKKEDGVRVYFASPANDGTVNKGKCGKLTLILVVTIGVDKKEELPYYKFENGTFVPIDLVDAENGVHNYQLIKRDYLFKTLSHQDRLDGCKETKHIWFSLEQMTQTVKEMEYQNKNHSSIVKGFGICFTSYTNQDYIFLGSKSPVFKRRERLTICFTFIGANGDIGIEDIDPVEFAQRLNITRDKGLSDTFDTGIPAPPPSGDDNRGALDIQM
;
A
#
# COMPACT_ATOMS: atom_id res chain seq x y z
N MET A 1 4.97 26.43 7.30
CA MET A 1 4.39 25.11 7.61
C MET A 1 3.86 24.51 6.33
N GLU A 2 4.14 23.23 6.08
CA GLU A 2 3.71 22.52 4.87
C GLU A 2 2.28 21.98 5.02
N PRO A 3 1.52 21.71 3.94
CA PRO A 3 0.24 21.02 4.06
C PRO A 3 0.42 19.61 4.67
N LEU A 4 -0.70 18.96 5.00
CA LEU A 4 -0.68 17.52 5.29
C LEU A 4 -0.07 16.75 4.11
N PRO A 5 0.69 15.66 4.36
CA PRO A 5 1.19 14.82 3.30
C PRO A 5 0.01 14.33 2.45
N ILE A 6 0.17 14.30 1.13
CA ILE A 6 -0.85 13.78 0.21
C ILE A 6 -1.14 12.30 0.51
N THR A 7 -0.18 11.61 1.15
CA THR A 7 -0.31 10.23 1.62
C THR A 7 -0.92 10.08 3.02
N TYR A 8 -1.30 11.15 3.70
CA TYR A 8 -1.87 11.07 5.06
C TYR A 8 -3.39 11.13 5.06
N ILE A 9 -4.06 10.07 5.51
CA ILE A 9 -5.51 10.04 5.67
C ILE A 9 -5.89 10.50 7.09
N THR A 10 -7.00 11.23 7.25
CA THR A 10 -7.60 11.46 8.59
C THR A 10 -7.94 10.13 9.27
N ASP A 11 -7.94 10.09 10.61
CA ASP A 11 -8.20 8.84 11.33
C ASP A 11 -9.55 8.22 10.98
N VAL A 12 -10.56 9.06 10.72
CA VAL A 12 -11.91 8.64 10.29
C VAL A 12 -11.87 7.87 8.97
N GLU A 13 -11.12 8.34 7.98
CA GLU A 13 -11.07 7.68 6.67
C GLU A 13 -10.14 6.46 6.69
N SER A 14 -9.02 6.52 7.42
CA SER A 14 -8.16 5.35 7.65
C SER A 14 -8.97 4.21 8.28
N LYS A 15 -9.77 4.54 9.30
CA LYS A 15 -10.66 3.61 9.97
C LYS A 15 -11.71 3.02 9.04
N LYS A 16 -12.39 3.81 8.20
CA LYS A 16 -13.38 3.28 7.24
C LYS A 16 -12.77 2.29 6.24
N ARG A 17 -11.58 2.61 5.71
CA ARG A 17 -10.85 1.76 4.75
C ARG A 17 -10.39 0.45 5.40
N GLN A 18 -9.94 0.52 6.65
CA GLN A 18 -9.54 -0.64 7.44
C GLN A 18 -10.76 -1.49 7.84
N GLU A 19 -11.84 -0.89 8.31
CA GLU A 19 -13.10 -1.57 8.65
C GLU A 19 -13.69 -2.30 7.44
N TRP A 20 -13.63 -1.70 6.25
CA TRP A 20 -14.05 -2.36 5.02
C TRP A 20 -13.20 -3.59 4.72
N PHE A 21 -11.88 -3.45 4.75
CA PHE A 21 -10.96 -4.57 4.57
C PHE A 21 -11.23 -5.69 5.56
N ASP A 22 -11.35 -5.35 6.85
CA ASP A 22 -11.61 -6.28 7.95
C ASP A 22 -12.93 -7.03 7.81
N LYS A 23 -13.96 -6.34 7.32
CA LYS A 23 -15.30 -6.92 7.16
C LYS A 23 -15.43 -7.81 5.93
N TYR A 24 -14.79 -7.45 4.82
CA TYR A 24 -15.07 -8.07 3.53
C TYR A 24 -13.89 -8.85 2.92
N LYS A 25 -12.65 -8.38 3.08
CA LYS A 25 -11.47 -8.99 2.43
C LYS A 25 -10.71 -9.91 3.36
N LEU A 26 -10.43 -9.47 4.59
CA LEU A 26 -9.69 -10.26 5.56
C LEU A 26 -10.31 -11.64 5.84
N PRO A 27 -11.65 -11.81 5.97
CA PRO A 27 -12.23 -13.13 6.20
C PRO A 27 -11.99 -14.09 5.03
N VAL A 28 -12.03 -13.58 3.79
CA VAL A 28 -11.72 -14.37 2.59
C VAL A 28 -10.27 -14.81 2.60
N LEU A 29 -9.35 -13.90 2.92
CA LEU A 29 -7.92 -14.20 2.97
C LEU A 29 -7.58 -15.20 4.09
N ASN A 30 -8.19 -15.02 5.27
CA ASN A 30 -8.08 -15.95 6.40
C ASN A 30 -8.60 -17.35 6.03
N ASP A 31 -9.77 -17.45 5.41
CA ASP A 31 -10.33 -18.74 5.00
C ASP A 31 -9.39 -19.45 4.00
N LEU A 32 -8.84 -18.72 3.03
CA LEU A 32 -7.89 -19.29 2.08
C LEU A 32 -6.60 -19.78 2.75
N ARG A 33 -5.99 -18.96 3.63
CA ARG A 33 -4.74 -19.32 4.31
C ARG A 33 -4.94 -20.44 5.33
N LEU A 34 -6.06 -20.44 6.06
CA LEU A 34 -6.41 -21.53 6.98
C LEU A 34 -6.59 -22.87 6.24
N ARG A 35 -7.23 -22.85 5.07
CA ARG A 35 -7.44 -24.07 4.29
C ARG A 35 -6.13 -24.65 3.75
N GLN A 36 -5.26 -23.79 3.24
CA GLN A 36 -4.06 -24.22 2.49
C GLN A 36 -2.80 -24.33 3.37
N GLU A 37 -2.68 -23.53 4.43
CA GLU A 37 -1.48 -23.43 5.26
C GLU A 37 -1.74 -23.53 6.78
N LYS A 38 -3.00 -23.66 7.21
CA LYS A 38 -3.40 -23.79 8.63
C LYS A 38 -3.07 -22.58 9.50
N GLU A 39 -2.92 -21.41 8.89
CA GLU A 39 -2.65 -20.14 9.55
C GLU A 39 -3.66 -19.06 9.13
N VAL A 40 -3.79 -18.00 9.94
CA VAL A 40 -4.56 -16.78 9.59
C VAL A 40 -3.64 -15.71 9.02
N GLU A 41 -4.21 -14.73 8.34
CA GLU A 41 -3.48 -13.59 7.82
C GLU A 41 -3.15 -12.56 8.87
N GLU A 42 -2.07 -11.85 8.58
CA GLU A 42 -1.76 -10.59 9.24
C GLU A 42 -2.40 -9.44 8.45
N LYS A 43 -2.80 -8.41 9.18
CA LYS A 43 -3.43 -7.22 8.59
C LYS A 43 -2.41 -6.16 8.16
N ARG A 44 -1.15 -6.33 8.53
CA ARG A 44 -0.10 -5.33 8.34
C ARG A 44 1.30 -5.93 8.33
N LEU A 45 2.24 -5.14 7.86
CA LEU A 45 3.68 -5.40 7.87
C LEU A 45 4.34 -4.34 8.74
N ASP A 46 4.85 -4.73 9.91
CA ASP A 46 5.43 -3.81 10.89
C ASP A 46 6.94 -3.80 10.78
N PHE A 47 7.53 -2.62 10.55
CA PHE A 47 8.98 -2.48 10.63
C PHE A 47 9.45 -2.66 12.08
N THR A 48 10.68 -3.12 12.26
CA THR A 48 11.29 -3.29 13.60
C THR A 48 11.20 -2.01 14.43
N ASP A 49 11.52 -0.88 13.81
CA ASP A 49 11.30 0.47 14.35
C ASP A 49 11.19 1.48 13.21
N ILE A 50 10.85 2.73 13.55
CA ILE A 50 10.75 3.82 12.56
C ILE A 50 12.09 4.12 11.87
N LYS A 51 13.24 3.90 12.53
CA LYS A 51 14.56 4.14 11.94
C LYS A 51 14.86 3.14 10.84
N THR A 52 14.51 1.88 11.05
CA THR A 52 14.63 0.80 10.06
C THR A 52 13.79 1.11 8.81
N ALA A 53 12.59 1.66 8.99
CA ALA A 53 11.77 2.13 7.87
C ALA A 53 12.44 3.28 7.10
N ILE A 54 12.94 4.30 7.82
CA ILE A 54 13.67 5.43 7.22
C ILE A 54 14.91 4.94 6.46
N ASP A 55 15.71 4.06 7.07
CA ASP A 55 16.94 3.51 6.49
C ASP A 55 16.68 2.67 5.24
N PHE A 56 15.50 2.06 5.12
CA PHE A 56 15.08 1.39 3.89
C PHE A 56 14.60 2.37 2.80
N PHE A 57 13.67 3.27 3.14
CA PHE A 57 13.02 4.13 2.15
C PHE A 57 13.91 5.27 1.63
N ASN A 58 14.82 5.82 2.46
CA ASN A 58 15.70 6.91 2.04
C ASN A 58 16.60 6.52 0.85
N PRO A 59 17.35 5.40 0.90
CA PRO A 59 18.11 4.92 -0.25
C PRO A 59 17.24 4.57 -1.44
N LEU A 60 16.05 3.99 -1.22
CA LEU A 60 15.12 3.58 -2.28
C LEU A 60 14.72 4.75 -3.19
N ILE A 61 14.57 5.96 -2.64
CA ILE A 61 14.11 7.14 -3.39
C ILE A 61 15.20 8.15 -3.73
N LYS A 62 16.42 7.98 -3.23
CA LYS A 62 17.49 9.00 -3.27
C LYS A 62 17.82 9.51 -4.68
N ASN A 63 17.80 8.64 -5.68
CA ASN A 63 18.23 8.96 -7.05
C ASN A 63 17.07 9.10 -8.05
N LEU A 64 15.83 9.08 -7.55
CA LEU A 64 14.64 9.17 -8.38
C LEU A 64 14.43 10.60 -8.87
N LYS A 65 13.86 10.71 -10.08
CA LYS A 65 13.41 11.94 -10.73
C LYS A 65 11.90 12.05 -10.65
N LYS A 66 11.36 13.19 -11.11
CA LYS A 66 9.94 13.54 -10.98
C LYS A 66 9.00 12.49 -11.62
N GLU A 67 9.39 11.91 -12.74
CA GLU A 67 8.62 10.91 -13.47
C GLU A 67 8.78 9.49 -12.89
N ASP A 68 9.75 9.30 -11.99
CA ASP A 68 10.06 8.02 -11.36
C ASP A 68 9.15 7.78 -10.15
N GLY A 69 9.22 6.57 -9.60
CA GLY A 69 8.40 6.18 -8.46
C GLY A 69 8.72 4.79 -7.92
N VAL A 70 7.82 4.28 -7.09
CA VAL A 70 7.93 2.96 -6.47
C VAL A 70 6.66 2.18 -6.79
N ARG A 71 6.83 1.00 -7.40
CA ARG A 71 5.75 0.03 -7.60
C ARG A 71 5.73 -0.95 -6.43
N VAL A 72 4.54 -1.18 -5.90
CA VAL A 72 4.26 -2.05 -4.76
C VAL A 72 3.31 -3.14 -5.22
N TYR A 73 3.81 -4.35 -5.40
CA TYR A 73 3.02 -5.53 -5.73
C TYR A 73 2.44 -6.19 -4.49
N PHE A 74 1.22 -6.69 -4.61
CA PHE A 74 0.72 -7.71 -3.69
C PHE A 74 1.30 -9.07 -4.10
N ALA A 75 1.85 -9.78 -3.12
CA ALA A 75 2.51 -11.06 -3.32
C ALA A 75 2.08 -12.07 -2.26
N SER A 76 2.29 -13.34 -2.55
CA SER A 76 2.06 -14.40 -1.59
C SER A 76 3.01 -15.60 -1.74
N PRO A 77 4.22 -15.51 -1.17
CA PRO A 77 5.15 -16.62 -1.14
C PRO A 77 4.66 -17.70 -0.17
N ALA A 78 4.88 -18.98 -0.50
CA ALA A 78 4.54 -20.10 0.37
C ALA A 78 5.51 -20.21 1.56
N ASN A 79 5.02 -20.67 2.72
CA ASN A 79 5.79 -20.74 3.97
C ASN A 79 7.07 -21.63 3.90
N ASP A 80 7.10 -22.64 3.04
CA ASP A 80 8.27 -23.52 2.88
C ASP A 80 9.21 -23.07 1.76
N GLY A 81 9.03 -21.86 1.24
CA GLY A 81 9.81 -21.30 0.13
C GLY A 81 9.61 -22.04 -1.20
N THR A 82 8.73 -23.05 -1.25
CA THR A 82 8.45 -23.80 -2.49
C THR A 82 7.19 -23.29 -3.16
N VAL A 83 7.35 -22.77 -4.36
CA VAL A 83 6.29 -22.11 -5.14
C VAL A 83 5.56 -23.18 -5.96
N ASN A 84 4.55 -23.81 -5.35
CA ASN A 84 3.76 -24.85 -6.00
C ASN A 84 2.29 -24.44 -6.15
N LYS A 85 1.65 -24.90 -7.22
CA LYS A 85 0.21 -24.70 -7.48
C LYS A 85 -0.61 -25.28 -6.31
N GLY A 86 -1.34 -24.42 -5.60
CA GLY A 86 -2.24 -24.81 -4.51
C GLY A 86 -1.80 -24.43 -3.09
N LYS A 87 -0.76 -23.59 -2.93
CA LYS A 87 -0.39 -22.97 -1.65
C LYS A 87 -0.62 -21.47 -1.69
N CYS A 88 -1.33 -20.95 -0.70
CA CYS A 88 -1.87 -19.59 -0.73
C CYS A 88 -0.85 -18.55 -0.29
N GLY A 89 0.21 -18.92 0.43
CA GLY A 89 1.17 -18.01 1.03
C GLY A 89 0.58 -17.04 2.05
N LYS A 90 1.47 -16.38 2.79
CA LYS A 90 1.15 -15.17 3.55
C LYS A 90 0.97 -13.99 2.60
N LEU A 91 -0.07 -13.17 2.79
CA LEU A 91 -0.16 -11.91 2.05
C LEU A 91 1.00 -10.99 2.44
N THR A 92 1.79 -10.56 1.47
CA THR A 92 2.94 -9.65 1.66
C THR A 92 3.06 -8.68 0.49
N LEU A 93 4.09 -7.84 0.52
CA LEU A 93 4.39 -6.86 -0.51
C LEU A 93 5.76 -7.10 -1.14
N ILE A 94 5.86 -6.77 -2.43
CA ILE A 94 7.13 -6.69 -3.15
C ILE A 94 7.28 -5.29 -3.74
N LEU A 95 8.40 -4.64 -3.45
CA LEU A 95 8.71 -3.27 -3.87
C LEU A 95 9.74 -3.28 -5.00
N VAL A 96 9.59 -2.36 -5.95
CA VAL A 96 10.58 -2.10 -7.00
C VAL A 96 10.54 -0.64 -7.40
N VAL A 97 11.70 -0.07 -7.74
CA VAL A 97 11.79 1.27 -8.32
C VAL A 97 11.27 1.23 -9.76
N THR A 98 10.61 2.31 -10.19
CA THR A 98 10.23 2.49 -11.59
C THR A 98 10.80 3.78 -12.14
N ILE A 99 11.37 3.73 -13.34
CA ILE A 99 12.03 4.86 -14.01
C ILE A 99 11.26 5.32 -15.25
N GLY A 100 11.17 6.64 -15.40
CA GLY A 100 10.61 7.34 -16.55
C GLY A 100 9.09 7.28 -16.65
N VAL A 101 8.56 7.97 -17.66
CA VAL A 101 7.11 8.09 -17.91
C VAL A 101 6.44 6.73 -18.11
N ASP A 102 7.17 5.77 -18.69
CA ASP A 102 6.70 4.40 -18.94
C ASP A 102 6.72 3.53 -17.67
N LYS A 103 7.30 4.02 -16.57
CA LYS A 103 7.40 3.33 -15.28
C LYS A 103 8.07 1.95 -15.42
N LYS A 104 9.21 1.92 -16.12
CA LYS A 104 10.00 0.71 -16.32
C LYS A 104 10.65 0.29 -15.02
N GLU A 105 10.57 -0.99 -14.68
CA GLU A 105 11.12 -1.50 -13.42
C GLU A 105 12.64 -1.48 -13.42
N GLU A 106 13.24 -1.03 -12.32
CA GLU A 106 14.68 -1.03 -12.12
C GLU A 106 15.01 -1.92 -10.92
N LEU A 107 15.85 -2.93 -11.17
CA LEU A 107 16.32 -3.86 -10.16
C LEU A 107 17.12 -3.14 -9.06
N PRO A 108 17.09 -3.66 -7.81
CA PRO A 108 16.48 -4.94 -7.42
C PRO A 108 15.00 -4.84 -6.98
N TYR A 109 14.33 -5.99 -6.91
CA TYR A 109 13.07 -6.15 -6.18
C TYR A 109 13.34 -6.36 -4.69
N TYR A 110 12.39 -6.00 -3.83
CA TYR A 110 12.50 -6.16 -2.39
C TYR A 110 11.28 -6.85 -1.79
N LYS A 111 11.47 -7.89 -0.97
CA LYS A 111 10.40 -8.52 -0.17
C LYS A 111 10.44 -8.05 1.27
N PHE A 112 9.30 -8.08 1.95
CA PHE A 112 9.26 -7.87 3.39
C PHE A 112 9.70 -9.13 4.15
N GLU A 113 10.72 -9.01 4.99
CA GLU A 113 11.27 -10.07 5.82
C GLU A 113 11.90 -9.49 7.10
N ASN A 114 11.65 -10.13 8.25
CA ASN A 114 12.25 -9.77 9.55
C ASN A 114 12.15 -8.27 9.92
N GLY A 115 10.98 -7.67 9.67
CA GLY A 115 10.71 -6.28 10.04
C GLY A 115 11.36 -5.23 9.12
N THR A 116 11.80 -5.63 7.92
CA THR A 116 12.27 -4.69 6.89
C THR A 116 12.10 -5.27 5.48
N PHE A 117 12.48 -4.51 4.46
CA PHE A 117 12.53 -4.97 3.09
C PHE A 117 13.95 -5.36 2.68
N VAL A 118 14.11 -6.55 2.11
CA VAL A 118 15.40 -7.10 1.68
C VAL A 118 15.37 -7.44 0.18
N PRO A 119 16.50 -7.32 -0.54
CA PRO A 119 16.57 -7.67 -1.95
C PRO A 119 16.17 -9.14 -2.19
N ILE A 120 15.48 -9.38 -3.30
CA ILE A 120 15.15 -10.70 -3.81
C ILE A 120 15.48 -10.79 -5.29
N ASP A 121 15.66 -12.02 -5.78
CA ASP A 121 15.78 -12.23 -7.20
C ASP A 121 14.43 -12.08 -7.94
N LEU A 122 14.53 -11.94 -9.26
CA LEU A 122 13.39 -11.75 -10.13
C LEU A 122 12.43 -12.95 -10.10
N VAL A 123 12.95 -14.18 -10.02
CA VAL A 123 12.14 -15.40 -10.10
C VAL A 123 11.26 -15.53 -8.85
N ASP A 124 11.82 -15.25 -7.68
CA ASP A 124 11.08 -15.20 -6.43
C ASP A 124 10.03 -14.09 -6.44
N ALA A 125 10.35 -12.93 -7.01
CA ALA A 125 9.41 -11.83 -7.16
C ALA A 125 8.22 -12.21 -8.05
N GLU A 126 8.51 -12.77 -9.23
CA GLU A 126 7.50 -13.25 -10.18
C GLU A 126 6.60 -14.29 -9.53
N ASN A 127 7.18 -15.28 -8.88
CA ASN A 127 6.46 -16.36 -8.22
C ASN A 127 5.53 -15.85 -7.12
N GLY A 128 6.02 -14.97 -6.24
CA GLY A 128 5.20 -14.38 -5.17
C GLY A 128 4.01 -13.60 -5.73
N VAL A 129 4.24 -12.78 -6.75
CA VAL A 129 3.19 -11.98 -7.40
C VAL A 129 2.21 -12.87 -8.19
N HIS A 130 2.72 -13.92 -8.84
CA HIS A 130 1.91 -14.90 -9.56
C HIS A 130 0.96 -15.64 -8.63
N ASN A 131 1.46 -16.12 -7.48
CA ASN A 131 0.64 -16.82 -6.48
C ASN A 131 -0.49 -15.95 -5.94
N TYR A 132 -0.20 -14.69 -5.58
CA TYR A 132 -1.24 -13.74 -5.18
C TYR A 132 -2.32 -13.63 -6.27
N GLN A 133 -1.91 -13.45 -7.52
CA GLN A 133 -2.84 -13.27 -8.64
C GLN A 133 -3.69 -14.51 -8.91
N LEU A 134 -3.11 -15.70 -8.88
CA LEU A 134 -3.85 -16.94 -9.15
C LEU A 134 -4.77 -17.37 -8.01
N ILE A 135 -4.40 -17.08 -6.76
CA ILE A 135 -5.06 -17.69 -5.60
C ILE A 135 -5.86 -16.67 -4.80
N LYS A 136 -5.30 -15.52 -4.46
CA LYS A 136 -5.98 -14.55 -3.58
C LYS A 136 -6.82 -13.56 -4.39
N ARG A 137 -6.25 -13.00 -5.46
CA ARG A 137 -6.87 -11.90 -6.23
C ARG A 137 -8.24 -12.28 -6.79
N ASP A 138 -8.40 -13.49 -7.32
CA ASP A 138 -9.67 -13.96 -7.88
C ASP A 138 -10.77 -14.13 -6.83
N TYR A 139 -10.40 -14.47 -5.59
CA TYR A 139 -11.36 -14.54 -4.49
C TYR A 139 -11.68 -13.16 -3.95
N LEU A 140 -10.68 -12.27 -3.84
CA LEU A 140 -10.88 -10.87 -3.48
C LEU A 140 -11.74 -10.11 -4.50
N PHE A 141 -11.65 -10.44 -5.79
CA PHE A 141 -12.52 -9.90 -6.82
C PHE A 141 -14.01 -10.10 -6.52
N LYS A 142 -14.37 -11.20 -5.83
CA LYS A 142 -15.75 -11.48 -5.43
C LYS A 142 -16.24 -10.58 -4.29
N THR A 143 -15.34 -9.85 -3.63
CA THR A 143 -15.69 -8.86 -2.59
C THR A 143 -15.94 -7.47 -3.15
N LEU A 144 -15.67 -7.22 -4.44
CA LEU A 144 -16.03 -5.95 -5.09
C LEU A 144 -17.55 -5.85 -5.23
N SER A 145 -18.10 -4.63 -5.22
CA SER A 145 -19.53 -4.41 -5.46
C SER A 145 -20.01 -5.03 -6.78
N HIS A 146 -21.31 -5.38 -6.86
CA HIS A 146 -21.89 -5.93 -8.08
C HIS A 146 -21.69 -5.00 -9.29
N GLN A 147 -21.89 -3.69 -9.09
CA GLN A 147 -21.69 -2.69 -10.13
C GLN A 147 -20.24 -2.64 -10.59
N ASP A 148 -19.27 -2.75 -9.67
CA ASP A 148 -17.86 -2.70 -10.03
C ASP A 148 -17.45 -3.89 -10.90
N ARG A 149 -17.99 -5.08 -10.59
CA ARG A 149 -17.78 -6.27 -11.42
C ARG A 149 -18.42 -6.14 -12.80
N LEU A 150 -19.62 -5.56 -12.90
CA LEU A 150 -20.29 -5.30 -14.18
C LEU A 150 -19.54 -4.26 -15.02
N ASP A 151 -18.98 -3.25 -14.37
CA ASP A 151 -18.18 -2.19 -15.01
C ASP A 151 -16.75 -2.65 -15.38
N GLY A 152 -16.48 -3.96 -15.36
CA GLY A 152 -15.18 -4.55 -15.71
C GLY A 152 -14.04 -4.18 -14.76
N CYS A 153 -14.34 -3.76 -13.52
CA CYS A 153 -13.29 -3.52 -12.52
C CYS A 153 -12.55 -4.81 -12.23
N LYS A 154 -11.21 -4.77 -12.15
CA LYS A 154 -10.40 -5.89 -11.65
C LYS A 154 -9.83 -5.53 -10.28
N GLU A 155 -9.66 -6.53 -9.44
CA GLU A 155 -8.98 -6.37 -8.15
C GLU A 155 -7.52 -5.90 -8.34
N THR A 156 -6.99 -5.15 -7.38
CA THR A 156 -5.65 -4.58 -7.41
C THR A 156 -4.58 -5.66 -7.50
N LYS A 157 -3.67 -5.48 -8.46
CA LYS A 157 -2.45 -6.28 -8.63
C LYS A 157 -1.27 -5.62 -7.93
N HIS A 158 -1.11 -4.32 -8.18
CA HIS A 158 -0.06 -3.51 -7.63
C HIS A 158 -0.54 -2.07 -7.49
N ILE A 159 0.27 -1.27 -6.82
CA ILE A 159 0.05 0.12 -6.55
C ILE A 159 1.31 0.88 -6.96
N TRP A 160 1.18 2.06 -7.57
CA TRP A 160 2.34 2.86 -7.98
C TRP A 160 2.36 4.21 -7.27
N PHE A 161 3.38 4.43 -6.45
CA PHE A 161 3.61 5.69 -5.74
C PHE A 161 4.59 6.56 -6.53
N SER A 162 4.26 7.84 -6.69
CA SER A 162 5.18 8.82 -7.27
C SER A 162 6.34 9.14 -6.32
N LEU A 163 7.43 9.70 -6.85
CA LEU A 163 8.50 10.26 -6.03
C LEU A 163 7.99 11.25 -4.98
N GLU A 164 7.03 12.11 -5.33
CA GLU A 164 6.47 13.09 -4.40
C GLU A 164 5.79 12.42 -3.20
N GLN A 165 4.96 11.40 -3.44
CA GLN A 165 4.27 10.63 -2.40
C GLN A 165 5.27 9.94 -1.47
N MET A 166 6.29 9.29 -2.04
CA MET A 166 7.31 8.61 -1.24
C MET A 166 8.16 9.60 -0.44
N THR A 167 8.55 10.72 -1.05
CA THR A 167 9.33 11.78 -0.37
C THR A 167 8.56 12.37 0.81
N GLN A 168 7.27 12.66 0.64
CA GLN A 168 6.45 13.19 1.73
C GLN A 168 6.30 12.18 2.86
N THR A 169 6.12 10.89 2.54
CA THR A 169 6.05 9.81 3.54
C THR A 169 7.35 9.71 4.34
N VAL A 170 8.50 9.75 3.66
CA VAL A 170 9.81 9.71 4.33
C VAL A 170 10.07 10.93 5.21
N LYS A 171 9.79 12.13 4.71
CA LYS A 171 9.92 13.37 5.49
C LYS A 171 9.04 13.34 6.75
N GLU A 172 7.82 12.81 6.63
CA GLU A 172 6.93 12.66 7.78
C GLU A 172 7.51 11.68 8.80
N MET A 173 8.05 10.53 8.36
CA MET A 173 8.75 9.60 9.26
C MET A 173 9.93 10.28 9.99
N GLU A 174 10.77 11.01 9.26
CA GLU A 174 11.92 11.73 9.84
C GLU A 174 11.48 12.79 10.84
N TYR A 175 10.44 13.55 10.51
CA TYR A 175 9.88 14.57 11.38
C TYR A 175 9.33 13.97 12.68
N GLN A 176 8.49 12.95 12.58
CA GLN A 176 7.86 12.31 13.73
C GLN A 176 8.89 11.59 14.62
N ASN A 177 9.89 10.93 14.02
CA ASN A 177 10.99 10.34 14.76
C ASN A 177 11.84 11.40 15.50
N LYS A 178 12.09 12.55 14.87
CA LYS A 178 12.90 13.62 15.47
C LYS A 178 12.19 14.32 16.62
N ASN A 179 10.90 14.65 16.46
CA ASN A 179 10.19 15.52 17.39
C ASN A 179 9.31 14.74 18.39
N HIS A 180 8.90 13.51 18.05
CA HIS A 180 7.90 12.75 18.80
C HIS A 180 8.31 11.29 19.10
N SER A 181 9.61 10.97 19.15
CA SER A 181 10.12 9.61 19.46
C SER A 181 9.67 9.04 20.82
N SER A 182 9.26 9.89 21.75
CA SER A 182 8.65 9.44 23.02
C SER A 182 7.28 8.80 22.81
N ILE A 183 6.55 9.19 21.75
CA ILE A 183 5.21 8.72 21.38
C ILE A 183 5.29 7.67 20.28
N VAL A 184 6.00 7.96 19.19
CA VAL A 184 6.13 7.10 18.01
C VAL A 184 7.19 6.04 18.24
N LYS A 185 6.77 4.77 18.25
CA LYS A 185 7.63 3.60 18.50
C LYS A 185 7.98 2.83 17.24
N GLY A 186 7.15 2.91 16.20
CA GLY A 186 7.39 2.18 14.97
C GLY A 186 6.64 2.76 13.77
N PHE A 187 6.73 2.01 12.67
CA PHE A 187 6.07 2.33 11.41
C PHE A 187 5.60 1.02 10.75
N GLY A 188 4.45 1.05 10.12
CA GLY A 188 3.84 -0.13 9.51
C GLY A 188 3.20 0.16 8.17
N ILE A 189 2.93 -0.92 7.44
CA ILE A 189 2.14 -0.91 6.21
C ILE A 189 0.90 -1.78 6.44
N CYS A 190 -0.26 -1.16 6.59
CA CYS A 190 -1.53 -1.85 6.81
C CYS A 190 -2.21 -2.16 5.48
N PHE A 191 -2.73 -3.36 5.34
CA PHE A 191 -3.63 -3.74 4.25
C PHE A 191 -5.00 -3.10 4.48
N THR A 192 -5.50 -2.39 3.48
CA THR A 192 -6.79 -1.69 3.56
C THR A 192 -7.56 -1.85 2.25
N SER A 193 -8.73 -1.25 2.16
CA SER A 193 -9.49 -1.17 0.91
C SER A 193 -9.97 0.23 0.69
N TYR A 194 -10.02 0.65 -0.58
CA TYR A 194 -10.80 1.84 -0.91
C TYR A 194 -12.27 1.64 -0.53
N THR A 195 -13.01 2.73 -0.35
CA THR A 195 -14.44 2.64 -0.05
C THR A 195 -15.24 3.66 -0.85
N ASN A 196 -16.55 3.45 -0.95
CA ASN A 196 -17.49 4.45 -1.44
C ASN A 196 -17.81 5.55 -0.40
N GLN A 197 -17.16 5.50 0.77
CA GLN A 197 -17.29 6.46 1.87
C GLN A 197 -16.02 7.30 2.07
N ASP A 198 -15.07 7.22 1.13
CA ASP A 198 -13.84 8.02 1.10
C ASP A 198 -14.21 9.52 1.03
N TYR A 199 -13.40 10.37 1.68
CA TYR A 199 -13.72 11.78 1.82
C TYR A 199 -13.45 12.53 0.50
N ILE A 200 -14.47 13.19 -0.06
CA ILE A 200 -14.30 13.99 -1.28
C ILE A 200 -14.07 15.45 -0.88
N PHE A 201 -12.88 15.97 -1.11
CA PHE A 201 -12.65 17.42 -1.02
C PHE A 201 -13.30 18.11 -2.23
N LEU A 202 -14.32 18.93 -1.96
CA LEU A 202 -15.02 19.74 -2.96
C LEU A 202 -14.01 20.65 -3.69
N GLY A 203 -13.65 20.29 -4.93
CA GLY A 203 -12.67 21.03 -5.73
C GLY A 203 -11.73 20.15 -6.55
N SER A 204 -11.65 18.84 -6.28
CA SER A 204 -10.83 17.93 -7.07
C SER A 204 -11.41 17.77 -8.49
N LYS A 205 -10.66 18.19 -9.51
CA LYS A 205 -10.86 17.76 -10.91
C LYS A 205 -10.49 16.29 -11.13
N SER A 206 -9.99 15.60 -10.10
CA SER A 206 -9.81 14.16 -10.17
C SER A 206 -11.18 13.58 -10.49
N PRO A 207 -11.34 12.86 -11.61
CA PRO A 207 -12.57 12.16 -11.86
C PRO A 207 -12.87 11.38 -10.58
N VAL A 208 -14.15 11.25 -10.26
CA VAL A 208 -14.64 10.23 -9.36
C VAL A 208 -14.30 8.89 -10.03
N PHE A 209 -13.01 8.56 -10.12
CA PHE A 209 -12.51 7.25 -10.39
C PHE A 209 -12.95 6.52 -9.15
N LYS A 210 -14.16 5.96 -9.24
CA LYS A 210 -14.73 4.97 -8.35
C LYS A 210 -13.54 4.18 -7.81
N ARG A 211 -13.08 4.44 -6.59
CA ARG A 211 -12.02 3.63 -6.00
C ARG A 211 -12.78 2.43 -5.44
N ARG A 212 -13.10 1.54 -6.40
CA ARG A 212 -14.11 0.47 -6.43
C ARG A 212 -13.92 -0.64 -5.38
N GLU A 213 -13.82 -0.29 -4.10
CA GLU A 213 -13.71 -1.27 -2.99
C GLU A 213 -12.50 -2.23 -3.11
N ARG A 214 -11.50 -1.83 -3.89
CA ARG A 214 -10.31 -2.63 -4.21
C ARG A 214 -9.29 -2.62 -3.07
N LEU A 215 -8.47 -3.66 -3.02
CA LEU A 215 -7.36 -3.78 -2.07
C LEU A 215 -6.35 -2.63 -2.31
N THR A 216 -5.88 -2.04 -1.22
CA THR A 216 -4.81 -1.04 -1.21
C THR A 216 -4.00 -1.16 0.10
N ILE A 217 -3.08 -0.24 0.35
CA ILE A 217 -2.30 -0.18 1.59
C ILE A 217 -2.35 1.22 2.20
N CYS A 218 -2.11 1.32 3.51
CA CYS A 218 -1.76 2.57 4.17
C CYS A 218 -0.48 2.48 4.97
N PHE A 219 0.25 3.58 4.99
CA PHE A 219 1.36 3.79 5.90
C PHE A 219 0.83 4.28 7.24
N THR A 220 1.31 3.70 8.33
CA THR A 220 0.84 4.04 9.68
C THR A 220 2.01 4.19 10.64
N PHE A 221 1.87 5.10 11.60
CA PHE A 221 2.76 5.15 12.75
C PHE A 221 2.26 4.20 13.83
N ILE A 222 3.19 3.65 14.61
CA ILE A 222 2.88 2.72 15.69
C ILE A 222 3.28 3.37 17.02
N GLY A 223 2.30 3.54 17.91
CA GLY A 223 2.47 3.99 19.29
C GLY A 223 2.48 2.83 20.28
N ALA A 224 2.29 3.13 21.57
CA ALA A 224 2.28 2.11 22.62
C ALA A 224 1.10 1.12 22.53
N ASN A 225 -0.04 1.56 21.99
CA ASN A 225 -1.30 0.81 21.97
C ASN A 225 -1.70 0.35 20.55
N GLY A 226 -0.79 0.39 19.58
CA GLY A 226 -1.07 0.07 18.17
C GLY A 226 -0.91 1.27 17.26
N ASP A 227 -1.69 1.30 16.17
CA ASP A 227 -1.65 2.37 15.17
C ASP A 227 -1.99 3.72 15.84
N ILE A 228 -1.30 4.78 15.44
CA ILE A 228 -1.50 6.14 15.95
C ILE A 228 -1.45 7.14 14.78
N GLY A 229 -2.44 8.02 14.70
CA GLY A 229 -2.52 9.09 13.70
C GLY A 229 -1.65 10.29 14.08
N ILE A 230 -1.29 11.14 13.11
CA ILE A 230 -0.57 12.39 13.42
C ILE A 230 -1.41 13.35 14.27
N GLU A 231 -2.74 13.24 14.21
CA GLU A 231 -3.66 14.02 15.05
C GLU A 231 -3.49 13.68 16.54
N ASP A 232 -3.14 12.42 16.85
CA ASP A 232 -2.83 11.97 18.21
C ASP A 232 -1.37 12.22 18.60
N ILE A 233 -0.45 12.25 17.62
CA ILE A 233 0.98 12.50 17.86
C ILE A 233 1.26 13.99 18.13
N ASP A 234 0.75 14.89 17.27
CA ASP A 234 0.85 16.34 17.40
C ASP A 234 -0.47 17.03 16.96
N PRO A 235 -1.44 17.17 17.88
CA PRO A 235 -2.74 17.76 17.55
C PRO A 235 -2.65 19.24 17.14
N VAL A 236 -1.66 19.98 17.64
CA VAL A 236 -1.51 21.41 17.38
C VAL A 236 -1.00 21.64 15.97
N GLU A 237 0.07 20.94 15.60
CA GLU A 237 0.60 21.00 14.24
C GLU A 237 -0.42 20.44 13.24
N PHE A 238 -1.07 19.32 13.57
CA PHE A 238 -2.10 18.73 12.73
C PHE A 238 -3.19 19.75 12.38
N ALA A 239 -3.73 20.45 13.36
CA ALA A 239 -4.77 21.46 13.13
C ALA A 239 -4.29 22.60 12.20
N GLN A 240 -3.03 23.02 12.34
CA GLN A 240 -2.44 24.06 11.48
C GLN A 240 -2.25 23.57 10.03
N ARG A 241 -1.71 22.35 9.85
CA ARG A 241 -1.54 21.75 8.52
C ARG A 241 -2.87 21.46 7.83
N LEU A 242 -3.88 21.02 8.58
CA LEU A 242 -5.23 20.77 8.09
C LEU A 242 -5.87 22.04 7.52
N ASN A 243 -5.71 23.18 8.19
CA ASN A 243 -6.20 24.47 7.69
C ASN A 243 -5.50 24.86 6.36
N ILE A 244 -4.18 24.72 6.30
CA ILE A 244 -3.42 24.98 5.06
C ILE A 244 -3.88 24.07 3.91
N THR A 245 -4.12 22.79 4.17
CA THR A 245 -4.61 21.84 3.17
C THR A 245 -5.99 22.26 2.64
N ARG A 246 -6.92 22.64 3.54
CA ARG A 246 -8.25 23.14 3.17
C ARG A 246 -8.17 24.40 2.31
N ASP A 247 -7.36 25.37 2.73
CA ASP A 247 -7.22 26.66 2.04
C ASP A 247 -6.60 26.54 0.64
N LYS A 248 -5.69 25.58 0.46
CA LYS A 248 -5.04 25.32 -0.84
C LYS A 248 -5.89 24.51 -1.81
N GLY A 249 -7.05 23.97 -1.38
CA GLY A 249 -7.88 23.11 -2.22
C GLY A 249 -7.14 21.87 -2.74
N LEU A 250 -6.12 21.40 -2.01
CA LEU A 250 -5.37 20.20 -2.38
C LEU A 250 -6.33 19.02 -2.31
N SER A 251 -6.56 18.38 -3.46
CA SER A 251 -7.47 17.25 -3.58
C SER A 251 -6.95 16.03 -2.83
N ASP A 252 -7.88 15.32 -2.21
CA ASP A 252 -7.84 13.95 -1.75
C ASP A 252 -6.49 13.50 -1.17
N THR A 253 -6.35 13.75 0.13
CA THR A 253 -5.31 13.18 0.97
C THR A 253 -5.49 11.68 1.04
N PHE A 254 -4.99 11.01 0.00
CA PHE A 254 -4.56 9.62 -0.16
C PHE A 254 -4.88 9.13 -1.56
N ASP A 255 -4.21 9.70 -2.55
CA ASP A 255 -3.78 8.84 -3.66
C ASP A 255 -2.74 7.89 -3.07
N THR A 256 -3.13 6.65 -2.80
CA THR A 256 -2.19 5.57 -2.43
C THR A 256 -1.23 5.27 -3.57
N GLY A 257 -0.99 6.18 -4.50
CA GLY A 257 -0.62 5.83 -5.83
C GLY A 257 -1.80 5.38 -6.70
N ILE A 258 -1.61 5.48 -8.01
CA ILE A 258 -2.60 5.10 -9.01
C ILE A 258 -2.70 3.57 -8.97
N PRO A 259 -3.86 2.99 -8.59
CA PRO A 259 -4.09 1.55 -8.73
C PRO A 259 -4.16 1.24 -10.22
N ALA A 260 -3.02 0.91 -10.82
CA ALA A 260 -2.95 0.70 -12.25
C ALA A 260 -3.79 -0.54 -12.60
N PRO A 261 -4.71 -0.43 -13.59
CA PRO A 261 -5.27 -1.64 -14.18
C PRO A 261 -4.11 -2.50 -14.73
N PRO A 262 -4.26 -3.83 -14.81
CA PRO A 262 -3.27 -4.66 -15.48
C PRO A 262 -3.02 -4.12 -16.91
N PRO A 263 -1.82 -4.32 -17.48
CA PRO A 263 -1.54 -3.89 -18.84
C PRO A 263 -2.64 -4.35 -19.80
N SER A 264 -2.86 -3.57 -20.85
CA SER A 264 -3.87 -3.79 -21.90
C SER A 264 -3.54 -4.97 -22.85
N GLY A 265 -2.88 -6.01 -22.32
CA GLY A 265 -2.73 -7.32 -22.95
C GLY A 265 -3.68 -8.31 -22.30
N ASP A 266 -4.13 -9.29 -23.05
CA ASP A 266 -5.20 -10.24 -22.69
C ASP A 266 -4.89 -11.20 -21.52
N ASP A 267 -3.87 -10.91 -20.71
CA ASP A 267 -3.43 -11.79 -19.64
C ASP A 267 -4.04 -11.40 -18.30
N ASN A 268 -5.18 -12.04 -18.02
CA ASN A 268 -5.57 -12.48 -16.67
C ASN A 268 -4.55 -13.46 -16.05
N ARG A 269 -3.26 -13.37 -16.43
CA ARG A 269 -2.20 -14.31 -16.08
C ARG A 269 -0.97 -13.53 -15.60
N GLY A 270 -0.97 -13.20 -14.31
CA GLY A 270 0.15 -13.57 -13.44
C GLY A 270 1.57 -13.00 -13.67
N ALA A 271 1.82 -12.06 -14.58
CA ALA A 271 3.18 -11.56 -14.84
C ALA A 271 3.53 -10.32 -13.99
N LEU A 272 4.81 -10.10 -13.68
CA LEU A 272 5.29 -8.76 -13.33
C LEU A 272 5.16 -7.85 -14.56
N ASP A 273 5.01 -6.54 -14.36
CA ASP A 273 4.95 -5.58 -15.46
C ASP A 273 6.37 -5.20 -15.90
N ILE A 274 7.14 -6.23 -16.27
CA ILE A 274 8.48 -6.13 -16.86
C ILE A 274 8.28 -5.71 -18.32
N GLN A 275 8.49 -4.43 -18.61
CA GLN A 275 8.71 -4.03 -19.99
C GLN A 275 10.20 -4.18 -20.29
N MET A 276 10.55 -5.27 -20.98
CA MET A 276 11.80 -5.33 -21.76
C MET A 276 11.81 -4.18 -22.79
#